data_AF-A0A947Z068-F1
#
_entry.id   AF-A0A947Z068-F1
#
_cell.length_a   1.000
_cell.length_b   1.000
_cell.length_c   1.000
_cell.angle_alpha   90.00
_cell.angle_beta   90.00
_cell.angle_gamma   90.00
#
_symmetry.space_group_name_H-M   'P 1'
#
loop_
_entity.id
_entity.type
_entity.pdbx_description
1 polymer ?
#
loop_
_entity_poly.entity_id
_entity_poly.type
_entity_poly.pdbx_seq_one_letter_code
_entity_poly.pdbx_strand_id
1 'polypeptide(L)'
;MKKIALLSILLMVFAVSCGKKKKKHRKHHKKDKVAFVEKKKDKGDWKKIDADCSTNAKSIETKTGKKFKVKCPAGCKDRTVYGTDVYTTDSSLCAAGIHAGAIGKDGGKFKIKIKEGEKKYDGTKRNGVESRSWGSYNYSFKVLTKD
;
A
#
# COMPACT_ATOMS: atom_id res chain seq x y z
N MET A 1 -51.48 47.35 -36.85
CA MET A 1 -51.34 47.48 -38.33
C MET A 1 -49.90 47.84 -38.67
N LYS A 2 -49.36 47.23 -39.74
CA LYS A 2 -48.00 47.36 -40.37
C LYS A 2 -46.94 46.36 -39.83
N LYS A 3 -46.83 45.16 -40.44
CA LYS A 3 -45.99 44.74 -41.61
C LYS A 3 -44.55 44.37 -41.16
N ILE A 4 -44.18 43.09 -40.96
CA ILE A 4 -43.68 42.08 -41.93
C ILE A 4 -42.78 42.64 -43.06
N ALA A 5 -41.49 42.33 -42.97
CA ALA A 5 -40.50 42.09 -44.05
C ALA A 5 -39.26 41.47 -43.34
N LEU A 6 -38.86 40.20 -43.43
CA LEU A 6 -38.47 39.32 -44.54
C LEU A 6 -37.31 39.84 -45.42
N LEU A 7 -36.21 39.07 -45.40
CA LEU A 7 -35.07 39.00 -46.34
C LEU A 7 -34.19 40.27 -46.38
N SER A 8 -32.86 40.24 -46.50
CA SER A 8 -31.99 39.34 -47.25
C SER A 8 -30.51 39.65 -46.93
N ILE A 9 -29.69 38.60 -46.86
CA ILE A 9 -28.43 38.44 -47.63
C ILE A 9 -27.23 39.37 -47.29
N LEU A 10 -26.24 38.72 -46.65
CA LEU A 10 -24.82 38.63 -47.04
C LEU A 10 -23.97 39.90 -47.19
N LEU A 11 -22.93 40.00 -46.34
CA LEU A 11 -21.52 40.35 -46.66
C LEU A 11 -20.79 40.52 -45.32
N MET A 12 -20.03 39.50 -44.91
CA MET A 12 -18.57 39.41 -45.06
C MET A 12 -17.76 40.16 -43.99
N VAL A 13 -16.63 39.53 -43.71
CA VAL A 13 -15.39 40.07 -43.15
C VAL A 13 -15.16 39.92 -41.64
N PHE A 14 -14.50 38.81 -41.34
CA PHE A 14 -13.26 38.69 -40.57
C PHE A 14 -13.08 39.56 -39.30
N ALA A 15 -13.10 38.84 -38.18
CA ALA A 15 -12.04 38.80 -37.18
C ALA A 15 -11.25 40.09 -36.94
N VAL A 16 -11.48 40.73 -35.79
CA VAL A 16 -10.46 40.97 -34.76
C VAL A 16 -11.21 41.19 -33.45
N SER A 17 -10.98 40.34 -32.45
CA SER A 17 -11.19 40.76 -31.06
C SER A 17 -10.31 39.95 -30.13
N CYS A 18 -9.12 40.48 -29.84
CA CYS A 18 -8.41 40.18 -28.61
C CYS A 18 -8.88 41.19 -27.56
N GLY A 19 -9.86 40.79 -26.75
CA GLY A 19 -10.45 41.61 -25.68
C GLY A 19 -10.34 40.90 -24.34
N LYS A 20 -9.30 41.21 -23.58
CA LYS A 20 -9.05 40.74 -22.21
C LYS A 20 -10.19 41.15 -21.26
N LYS A 21 -10.54 40.20 -20.38
CA LYS A 21 -10.98 40.35 -18.97
C LYS A 21 -12.22 41.21 -18.69
N LYS A 22 -13.32 40.58 -18.22
CA LYS A 22 -14.16 41.02 -17.06
C LYS A 22 -14.86 39.79 -16.45
N LYS A 23 -14.47 39.33 -15.26
CA LYS A 23 -15.17 39.55 -13.98
C LYS A 23 -16.71 39.59 -14.10
N LYS A 24 -17.41 38.59 -13.53
CA LYS A 24 -18.38 38.79 -12.43
C LYS A 24 -19.15 37.52 -12.07
N HIS A 25 -19.36 37.39 -10.77
CA HIS A 25 -20.33 36.58 -10.04
C HIS A 25 -21.61 36.21 -10.81
N ARG A 26 -22.14 35.01 -10.59
CA ARG A 26 -23.27 34.76 -9.66
C ARG A 26 -23.96 33.41 -9.93
N LYS A 27 -24.00 32.60 -8.86
CA LYS A 27 -25.03 31.64 -8.41
C LYS A 27 -25.56 30.53 -9.35
N HIS A 28 -25.26 29.31 -8.89
CA HIS A 28 -26.16 28.15 -8.73
C HIS A 28 -27.43 28.06 -9.59
N HIS A 29 -27.44 27.05 -10.46
CA HIS A 29 -28.60 26.18 -10.60
C HIS A 29 -28.15 24.73 -10.83
N LYS A 30 -28.76 23.86 -10.04
CA LYS A 30 -28.55 22.42 -9.90
C LYS A 30 -28.97 21.70 -11.19
N LYS A 31 -28.05 20.96 -11.81
CA LYS A 31 -28.32 19.82 -12.71
C LYS A 31 -27.21 18.79 -12.53
N ASP A 32 -27.52 17.81 -11.69
CA ASP A 32 -27.09 16.41 -11.74
C ASP A 32 -25.84 16.10 -12.57
N LYS A 33 -24.68 16.40 -11.97
CA LYS A 33 -23.52 15.54 -12.10
C LYS A 33 -23.08 15.19 -10.70
N VAL A 34 -23.55 14.04 -10.22
CA VAL A 34 -22.90 13.30 -9.15
C VAL A 34 -21.54 12.86 -9.69
N ALA A 35 -20.61 13.81 -9.79
CA ALA A 35 -19.20 13.50 -9.93
C ALA A 35 -18.78 13.02 -8.54
N PHE A 36 -18.91 11.71 -8.36
CA PHE A 36 -18.28 10.92 -7.33
C PHE A 36 -16.86 11.46 -7.13
N VAL A 37 -16.64 12.23 -6.07
CA VAL A 37 -15.31 12.44 -5.55
C VAL A 37 -14.81 11.05 -5.20
N GLU A 38 -13.84 10.57 -5.96
CA GLU A 38 -13.27 9.24 -5.80
C GLU A 38 -12.86 9.05 -4.33
N LYS A 39 -13.63 8.21 -3.65
CA LYS A 39 -13.27 7.64 -2.36
C LYS A 39 -11.95 6.91 -2.56
N LYS A 40 -10.82 7.49 -2.15
CA LYS A 40 -9.61 6.71 -1.87
C LYS A 40 -9.78 5.99 -0.54
N LYS A 41 -10.71 5.03 -0.52
CA LYS A 41 -10.97 4.14 0.62
C LYS A 41 -10.87 2.69 0.15
N ASP A 42 -9.72 2.33 -0.40
CA ASP A 42 -9.33 0.96 -0.65
C ASP A 42 -7.91 0.79 -0.09
N LYS A 43 -7.69 -0.22 0.77
CA LYS A 43 -6.42 -0.68 1.39
C LYS A 43 -6.43 -0.51 2.92
N GLY A 44 -6.89 -1.55 3.61
CA GLY A 44 -6.97 -1.61 5.08
C GLY A 44 -5.68 -1.21 5.81
N ASP A 45 -5.81 -0.80 7.07
CA ASP A 45 -4.75 -0.15 7.86
C ASP A 45 -3.47 -1.00 7.96
N TRP A 46 -2.45 -0.65 7.19
CA TRP A 46 -1.10 -1.22 7.30
C TRP A 46 -0.20 -0.23 8.05
N LYS A 47 0.26 -0.59 9.25
CA LYS A 47 1.26 0.20 9.99
C LYS A 47 2.65 0.02 9.34
N LYS A 48 3.37 1.11 9.11
CA LYS A 48 4.71 1.06 8.53
C LYS A 48 5.75 0.85 9.63
N ILE A 49 6.77 0.06 9.34
CA ILE A 49 7.92 -0.17 10.22
C ILE A 49 9.17 0.00 9.37
N ASP A 50 10.05 0.91 9.77
CA ASP A 50 11.43 0.95 9.30
C ASP A 50 12.26 0.11 10.28
N ALA A 51 12.58 -1.12 9.87
CA ALA A 51 13.21 -2.13 10.71
C ALA A 51 14.73 -2.14 10.49
N ASP A 52 15.48 -2.42 11.55
CA ASP A 52 16.85 -2.90 11.44
C ASP A 52 16.89 -4.44 11.35
N CYS A 53 18.07 -5.05 11.23
CA CYS A 53 18.18 -6.51 11.13
C CYS A 53 17.78 -7.26 12.42
N SER A 54 17.72 -6.60 13.57
CA SER A 54 17.38 -7.20 14.87
C SER A 54 15.90 -7.06 15.21
N THR A 55 15.19 -6.20 14.48
CA THR A 55 13.77 -5.90 14.70
C THR A 55 12.92 -7.17 14.49
N ASN A 56 12.06 -7.46 15.46
CA ASN A 56 11.12 -8.58 15.47
C ASN A 56 9.69 -8.08 15.75
N ALA A 57 8.68 -8.92 15.51
CA ALA A 57 7.28 -8.51 15.73
C ALA A 57 6.94 -8.42 17.23
N LYS A 58 7.63 -9.18 18.09
CA LYS A 58 7.43 -9.24 19.54
C LYS A 58 7.65 -7.88 20.21
N SER A 59 8.61 -7.09 19.75
CA SER A 59 8.90 -5.75 20.29
C SER A 59 7.99 -4.64 19.76
N ILE A 60 7.13 -4.92 18.78
CA ILE A 60 6.32 -3.89 18.10
C ILE A 60 4.86 -3.99 18.51
N GLU A 61 4.19 -5.09 18.14
CA GLU A 61 2.78 -5.35 18.45
C GLU A 61 2.43 -6.76 17.96
N THR A 62 2.06 -7.65 18.89
CA THR A 62 1.71 -9.06 18.62
C THR A 62 0.21 -9.33 18.58
N LYS A 63 -0.63 -8.29 18.48
CA LYS A 63 -2.08 -8.47 18.40
C LYS A 63 -2.46 -9.14 17.07
N THR A 64 -3.14 -10.28 17.13
CA THR A 64 -3.64 -11.03 15.97
C THR A 64 -4.43 -10.13 15.02
N GLY A 65 -4.20 -10.31 13.72
CA GLY A 65 -4.87 -9.54 12.66
C GLY A 65 -4.18 -8.22 12.30
N LYS A 66 -3.21 -7.75 13.10
CA LYS A 66 -2.42 -6.56 12.77
C LYS A 66 -1.58 -6.81 11.51
N LYS A 67 -1.44 -5.75 10.73
CA LYS A 67 -0.84 -5.76 9.40
C LYS A 67 0.25 -4.70 9.33
N PHE A 68 1.43 -5.11 8.87
CA PHE A 68 2.57 -4.22 8.78
C PHE A 68 3.21 -4.20 7.41
N LYS A 69 3.70 -3.03 7.01
CA LYS A 69 4.62 -2.85 5.90
C LYS A 69 6.01 -2.64 6.49
N VAL A 70 6.87 -3.63 6.31
CA VAL A 70 8.23 -3.63 6.85
C VAL A 70 9.18 -3.16 5.75
N LYS A 71 10.09 -2.25 6.10
CA LYS A 71 11.24 -1.87 5.28
C LYS A 71 12.51 -2.35 5.99
N CYS A 72 13.37 -3.04 5.26
CA CYS A 72 14.61 -3.59 5.76
C CYS A 72 15.82 -3.02 5.01
N PRO A 73 16.97 -2.81 5.70
CA PRO A 73 18.24 -2.54 5.05
C PRO A 73 18.80 -3.81 4.40
N ALA A 74 19.89 -3.65 3.64
CA ALA A 74 20.65 -4.76 3.10
C ALA A 74 21.41 -5.52 4.21
N GLY A 75 21.82 -6.75 3.91
CA GLY A 75 22.74 -7.52 4.77
C GLY A 75 22.11 -8.19 6.00
N CYS A 76 20.78 -8.32 6.06
CA CYS A 76 20.10 -8.89 7.23
C CYS A 76 19.92 -10.43 7.20
N LYS A 77 20.73 -11.18 6.46
CA LYS A 77 20.56 -12.64 6.31
C LYS A 77 20.97 -13.43 7.55
N ASP A 78 21.96 -12.94 8.31
CA ASP A 78 22.62 -13.68 9.39
C ASP A 78 21.93 -13.42 10.74
N ARG A 79 20.61 -13.70 10.81
CA ARG A 79 19.79 -13.52 12.02
C ARG A 79 18.93 -14.74 12.28
N THR A 80 18.57 -14.92 13.54
CA THR A 80 17.75 -16.05 13.96
C THR A 80 16.32 -15.92 13.42
N VAL A 81 15.84 -17.00 12.83
CA VAL A 81 14.48 -17.17 12.32
C VAL A 81 13.98 -18.55 12.75
N TYR A 82 12.73 -18.63 13.19
CA TYR A 82 12.07 -19.88 13.53
C TYR A 82 10.81 -20.06 12.68
N GLY A 83 10.67 -21.25 12.11
CA GLY A 83 9.56 -21.60 11.24
C GLY A 83 9.73 -21.23 9.77
N THR A 84 8.69 -21.52 9.00
CA THR A 84 8.69 -21.47 7.54
C THR A 84 7.32 -21.04 7.07
N ASP A 85 7.26 -19.95 6.27
CA ASP A 85 6.04 -19.25 5.82
C ASP A 85 5.22 -18.59 6.94
N VAL A 86 5.14 -19.26 8.10
CA VAL A 86 4.70 -18.73 9.39
C VAL A 86 5.88 -18.78 10.35
N TYR A 87 6.17 -17.63 10.97
CA TYR A 87 7.34 -17.42 11.81
C TYR A 87 6.93 -17.00 13.22
N THR A 88 7.68 -17.40 14.23
CA THR A 88 7.47 -16.92 15.61
C THR A 88 7.71 -15.41 15.69
N THR A 89 7.00 -14.69 16.56
CA THR A 89 7.13 -13.22 16.63
C THR A 89 8.48 -12.71 17.13
N ASP A 90 9.31 -13.55 17.74
CA ASP A 90 10.71 -13.21 18.10
C ASP A 90 11.73 -13.45 16.98
N SER A 91 11.30 -13.96 15.83
CA SER A 91 12.14 -14.05 14.63
C SER A 91 12.45 -12.67 14.05
N SER A 92 13.66 -12.49 13.50
CA SER A 92 14.01 -11.26 12.76
C SER A 92 13.07 -11.08 11.56
N LEU A 93 12.44 -9.91 11.46
CA LEU A 93 11.53 -9.59 10.35
C LEU A 93 12.26 -9.64 9.01
N CYS A 94 13.45 -9.05 8.96
CA CYS A 94 14.22 -8.94 7.72
C CYS A 94 14.76 -10.28 7.24
N ALA A 95 15.32 -11.10 8.15
CA ALA A 95 15.78 -12.43 7.79
C ALA A 95 14.61 -13.35 7.40
N ALA A 96 13.46 -13.27 8.07
CA ALA A 96 12.25 -14.00 7.68
C ALA A 96 11.72 -13.54 6.31
N GLY A 97 11.80 -12.24 6.01
CA GLY A 97 11.46 -11.68 4.69
C GLY A 97 12.35 -12.22 3.58
N ILE A 98 13.66 -12.34 3.84
CA ILE A 98 14.62 -12.97 2.90
C ILE A 98 14.33 -14.47 2.78
N HIS A 99 14.20 -15.18 3.90
CA HIS A 99 13.90 -16.61 3.94
C HIS A 99 12.64 -16.95 3.13
N ALA A 100 11.57 -16.17 3.29
CA ALA A 100 10.33 -16.33 2.53
C ALA A 100 10.48 -15.97 1.04
N GLY A 101 11.54 -15.27 0.64
CA GLY A 101 11.71 -14.75 -0.73
C GLY A 101 10.91 -13.49 -1.02
N ALA A 102 10.40 -12.80 0.01
CA ALA A 102 9.67 -11.54 -0.17
C ALA A 102 10.58 -10.36 -0.50
N ILE A 103 11.84 -10.43 -0.05
CA ILE A 103 12.93 -9.49 -0.36
C ILE A 103 14.22 -10.29 -0.58
N GLY A 104 15.21 -9.67 -1.23
CA GLY A 104 16.56 -10.23 -1.40
C GLY A 104 17.53 -9.76 -0.32
N LYS A 105 18.81 -10.16 -0.46
CA LYS A 105 19.91 -9.75 0.43
C LYS A 105 20.15 -8.23 0.49
N ASP A 106 19.71 -7.51 -0.55
CA ASP A 106 19.84 -6.06 -0.67
C ASP A 106 18.75 -5.29 0.11
N GLY A 107 17.87 -6.03 0.82
CA GLY A 107 16.78 -5.46 1.60
C GLY A 107 15.56 -5.14 0.73
N GLY A 108 14.72 -4.22 1.22
CA GLY A 108 13.52 -3.80 0.50
C GLY A 108 12.30 -3.68 1.38
N LYS A 109 11.11 -3.73 0.77
CA LYS A 109 9.82 -3.57 1.45
C LYS A 109 8.94 -4.78 1.21
N PHE A 110 8.35 -5.30 2.27
CA PHE A 110 7.39 -6.39 2.21
C PHE A 110 6.27 -6.20 3.24
N LYS A 111 5.32 -7.12 3.26
CA LYS A 111 4.16 -7.08 4.14
C LYS A 111 4.14 -8.30 5.04
N ILE A 112 3.67 -8.11 6.26
CA ILE A 112 3.39 -9.19 7.21
C ILE A 112 2.02 -9.04 7.83
N LYS A 113 1.45 -10.16 8.30
CA LYS A 113 0.24 -10.19 9.12
C LYS A 113 0.50 -11.00 10.39
N ILE A 114 0.15 -10.44 11.53
CA ILE A 114 0.20 -11.16 12.81
C ILE A 114 -0.95 -12.17 12.89
N LYS A 115 -0.63 -13.35 13.37
CA LYS A 115 -1.54 -14.48 13.58
C LYS A 115 -1.39 -14.99 15.01
N GLU A 116 -2.36 -15.80 15.42
CA GLU A 116 -2.17 -16.69 16.58
C GLU A 116 -0.99 -17.61 16.35
N GLY A 117 -0.38 -18.00 17.46
CA GLY A 117 0.72 -18.95 17.48
C GLY A 117 0.32 -20.36 17.07
N GLU A 118 1.28 -21.11 16.53
CA GLU A 118 1.14 -22.52 16.16
C GLU A 118 1.80 -23.43 17.21
N LYS A 119 1.36 -24.69 17.27
CA LYS A 119 1.89 -25.68 18.22
C LYS A 119 3.28 -26.19 17.82
N LYS A 120 3.65 -26.03 16.56
CA LYS A 120 4.92 -26.48 15.98
C LYS A 120 5.25 -25.59 14.79
N TYR A 121 6.53 -25.32 14.59
CA TYR A 121 7.10 -24.62 13.45
C TYR A 121 8.22 -25.48 12.87
N ASP A 122 8.17 -25.75 11.58
CA ASP A 122 9.23 -26.49 10.89
C ASP A 122 10.28 -25.52 10.34
N GLY A 123 11.54 -25.74 10.68
CA GLY A 123 12.68 -25.01 10.14
C GLY A 123 13.08 -25.55 8.77
N THR A 124 13.44 -24.64 7.85
CA THR A 124 13.93 -25.00 6.52
C THR A 124 15.07 -24.08 6.09
N LYS A 125 15.70 -24.39 4.95
CA LYS A 125 16.69 -23.51 4.33
C LYS A 125 16.14 -23.00 3.00
N ARG A 126 15.92 -21.69 2.89
CA ARG A 126 15.40 -21.03 1.69
C ARG A 126 16.09 -19.71 1.47
N ASN A 127 16.31 -19.35 0.19
CA ASN A 127 16.85 -18.05 -0.20
C ASN A 127 18.16 -17.65 0.52
N GLY A 128 19.00 -18.64 0.86
CA GLY A 128 20.27 -18.41 1.56
C GLY A 128 20.16 -18.11 3.06
N VAL A 129 18.96 -18.23 3.65
CA VAL A 129 18.72 -18.15 5.10
C VAL A 129 18.30 -19.52 5.61
N GLU A 130 18.76 -19.87 6.82
CA GLU A 130 18.35 -21.09 7.51
C GLU A 130 17.45 -20.72 8.70
N SER A 131 16.24 -21.28 8.73
CA SER A 131 15.34 -21.17 9.87
C SER A 131 15.36 -22.43 10.71
N ARG A 132 15.11 -22.28 12.01
CA ARG A 132 15.10 -23.37 12.98
C ARG A 132 13.68 -23.85 13.26
N SER A 133 13.54 -25.13 13.55
CA SER A 133 12.29 -25.66 14.07
C SER A 133 12.03 -25.14 15.48
N TRP A 134 10.77 -24.99 15.85
CA TRP A 134 10.35 -24.60 17.19
C TRP A 134 9.06 -25.31 17.61
N GLY A 135 8.85 -25.42 18.92
CA GLY A 135 7.62 -25.94 19.50
C GLY A 135 6.50 -24.91 19.54
N SER A 136 5.60 -25.05 20.52
CA SER A 136 4.50 -24.12 20.70
C SER A 136 4.98 -22.71 20.99
N TYR A 137 4.32 -21.70 20.41
CA TYR A 137 4.57 -20.29 20.68
C TYR A 137 3.26 -19.50 20.70
N ASN A 138 3.23 -18.33 21.37
CA ASN A 138 1.97 -17.61 21.62
C ASN A 138 1.43 -16.84 20.40
N TYR A 139 2.34 -16.29 19.58
CA TYR A 139 1.98 -15.47 18.41
C TYR A 139 2.92 -15.74 17.25
N SER A 140 2.40 -15.63 16.04
CA SER A 140 3.19 -15.75 14.81
C SER A 140 3.01 -14.54 13.91
N PHE A 141 3.86 -14.44 12.89
CA PHE A 141 3.56 -13.62 11.73
C PHE A 141 3.71 -14.42 10.45
N LYS A 142 2.85 -14.14 9.48
CA LYS A 142 2.95 -14.65 8.11
C LYS A 142 3.57 -13.58 7.23
N VAL A 143 4.61 -13.94 6.49
CA VAL A 143 5.17 -13.09 5.43
C VAL A 143 4.27 -13.21 4.20
N LEU A 144 3.96 -12.07 3.58
CA LEU A 144 3.19 -12.01 2.35
C LEU A 144 4.15 -11.73 1.20
N THR A 145 4.63 -12.81 0.58
CA THR A 145 5.19 -12.78 -0.77
C THR A 145 4.05 -12.42 -1.72
N LYS A 146 4.30 -11.56 -2.72
CA LYS A 146 3.26 -11.18 -3.70
C LYS A 146 2.61 -12.44 -4.27
N ASP A 147 1.28 -12.44 -4.36
CA ASP A 147 0.49 -13.48 -5.05
C ASP A 147 1.00 -13.69 -6.49
#